data_AF-A0A965H2B0-F1
#
_entry.id   AF-A0A965H2B0-F1
#
_cell.length_a   1.000
_cell.length_b   1.000
_cell.length_c   1.000
_cell.angle_alpha   90.00
_cell.angle_beta   90.00
_cell.angle_gamma   90.00
#
_symmetry.space_group_name_H-M   'P 1'
#
loop_
_entity.id
_entity.type
_entity.pdbx_description
1 polymer ?
#
loop_
_entity_poly.entity_id
_entity_poly.type
_entity_poly.pdbx_seq_one_letter_code
_entity_poly.pdbx_strand_id
1 'polypeptide(L)'
;MSSGHISIRGARQHNLKNLDLDLRTGEMTVVTGPSGSGKSSLVFDTLYAEGQRRYVETFSAYARQFLDRMDRPAVDRVDGVPPAIAIDQTNPVRTSRSTVGTMTELNDHLKLLFARAAQLFDKQTAQPVRHDTPETIYADLQSRAQQAQDPRLVFTFPVELPADTTEEQQAQWLAASGFTRVHEARNEGERKILQVVADRFRFSSAEKVRVMEAIELALKRGGGRLNVHVGDDGTTWRYSTGLHCPESDLRYADPQPALFSFNSAFGACDTCRGFGRVIGVDFGLVIPDERKTLRGGAIKPLQTPAWKECQDDLLKYAGEAGIPRDTPWSQLTATQRDWVIEGSPHWNGNWNKQWYGVRRFFGYLESKAYKMHIRVLLSKYRSYTPCTVCNGARLKTEALLWRIGSKADADAAMGVATGPESGRYTRFMPAGVNWTRDQLNAFDGLCLHDLMQLPLARLRSFFDGLTLPSSMLDDALKLLLD
;
A
#
# COMPACT_ATOMS: atom_id res chain seq x y z
N MET A 1 -6.07 -45.57 22.88
CA MET A 1 -6.41 -44.46 23.81
C MET A 1 -5.13 -44.14 24.56
N SER A 2 -4.57 -42.94 24.39
CA SER A 2 -3.36 -42.55 25.14
C SER A 2 -3.67 -42.60 26.64
N SER A 3 -2.71 -43.03 27.44
CA SER A 3 -2.81 -43.22 28.89
C SER A 3 -3.10 -41.95 29.70
N GLY A 4 -3.55 -40.85 29.08
CA GLY A 4 -3.79 -39.57 29.75
C GLY A 4 -2.55 -38.91 30.34
N HIS A 5 -1.36 -39.51 30.12
CA HIS A 5 -0.10 -39.10 30.73
C HIS A 5 1.05 -39.11 29.73
N ILE A 6 1.95 -38.15 29.87
CA ILE A 6 3.28 -38.14 29.25
C ILE A 6 4.27 -38.61 30.31
N SER A 7 4.96 -39.72 30.05
CA SER A 7 5.94 -40.30 30.96
C SER A 7 7.35 -40.06 30.46
N ILE A 8 8.12 -39.26 31.20
CA ILE A 8 9.54 -38.97 30.95
C ILE A 8 10.37 -39.82 31.90
N ARG A 9 11.34 -40.57 31.38
CA ARG A 9 12.24 -41.41 32.17
C ARG A 9 13.70 -41.14 31.83
N GLY A 10 14.51 -40.91 32.87
CA GLY A 10 15.94 -40.71 32.79
C GLY A 10 16.36 -39.47 32.01
N ALA A 11 15.66 -38.34 32.17
CA ALA A 11 16.04 -37.10 31.50
C ALA A 11 17.35 -36.54 32.07
N ARG A 12 18.34 -36.34 31.19
CA ARG A 12 19.72 -35.92 31.49
C ARG A 12 20.21 -34.77 30.60
N GLN A 13 19.30 -34.13 29.87
CA GLN A 13 19.63 -33.00 29.02
C GLN A 13 20.22 -31.84 29.85
N HIS A 14 21.39 -31.35 29.44
CA HIS A 14 22.15 -30.31 30.16
C HIS A 14 22.40 -30.63 31.64
N ASN A 15 21.70 -29.98 32.56
CA ASN A 15 21.91 -30.12 34.01
C ASN A 15 20.81 -30.96 34.70
N LEU A 16 19.94 -31.62 33.94
CA LEU A 16 18.97 -32.56 34.49
C LEU A 16 19.67 -33.79 35.07
N LYS A 17 19.29 -34.19 36.28
CA LYS A 17 19.94 -35.26 37.04
C LYS A 17 19.15 -36.56 36.99
N ASN A 18 19.08 -37.18 35.81
CA ASN A 18 18.36 -38.45 35.58
C ASN A 18 16.91 -38.40 36.10
N LEU A 19 16.17 -37.38 35.66
CA LEU A 19 14.85 -37.06 36.16
C LEU A 19 13.79 -37.98 35.54
N ASP A 20 12.94 -38.55 36.39
CA ASP A 20 11.70 -39.24 36.03
C ASP A 20 10.50 -38.36 36.38
N LEU A 21 9.56 -38.19 35.44
CA LEU A 21 8.40 -37.33 35.62
C LEU A 21 7.21 -37.84 34.82
N ASP A 22 6.01 -37.79 35.41
CA ASP A 22 4.75 -38.04 34.72
C ASP A 22 3.91 -36.76 34.68
N LEU A 23 3.51 -36.34 33.48
CA LEU A 23 2.68 -35.15 33.24
C LEU A 23 1.30 -35.59 32.77
N ARG A 24 0.23 -34.95 33.26
CA ARG A 24 -1.13 -35.21 32.80
C ARG A 24 -1.40 -34.46 31.50
N THR A 25 -1.97 -35.14 30.51
CA THR A 25 -2.44 -34.50 29.28
C THR A 25 -3.81 -33.86 29.49
N GLY A 26 -4.10 -32.75 28.83
CA GLY A 26 -5.39 -32.04 28.94
C GLY A 26 -5.49 -31.08 30.12
N GLU A 27 -4.42 -30.94 30.91
CA GLU A 27 -4.31 -29.99 32.01
C GLU A 27 -3.27 -28.91 31.71
N MET A 28 -3.46 -27.70 32.24
CA MET A 28 -2.45 -26.64 32.17
C MET A 28 -1.34 -26.90 33.19
N THR A 29 -0.25 -27.51 32.74
CA THR A 29 0.93 -27.78 33.58
C THR A 29 1.88 -26.59 33.58
N VAL A 30 2.23 -26.10 34.78
CA VAL A 30 3.20 -24.99 34.95
C VAL A 30 4.50 -25.51 35.55
N VAL A 31 5.61 -25.30 34.85
CA VAL A 31 6.96 -25.64 35.34
C VAL A 31 7.61 -24.39 35.93
N THR A 32 7.94 -24.43 37.23
CA THR A 32 8.52 -23.28 37.97
C THR A 32 9.80 -23.67 38.71
N GLY A 33 10.59 -22.67 39.10
CA GLY A 33 11.90 -22.86 39.77
C GLY A 33 12.92 -21.76 39.45
N PRO A 34 14.03 -21.67 40.22
CA PRO A 34 15.03 -20.60 40.08
C PRO A 34 15.72 -20.60 38.71
N SER A 35 16.32 -19.48 38.31
CA SER A 35 17.09 -19.41 37.06
C SER A 35 18.19 -20.47 37.04
N GLY A 36 18.36 -21.14 35.90
CA GLY A 36 19.31 -22.26 35.78
C GLY A 36 18.86 -23.60 36.38
N SER A 37 17.65 -23.73 36.93
CA SER A 37 17.18 -24.99 37.54
C SER A 37 16.87 -26.13 36.54
N GLY A 38 17.11 -25.96 35.24
CA GLY A 38 16.85 -26.97 34.21
C GLY A 38 15.44 -26.96 33.60
N LYS A 39 14.62 -25.93 33.87
CA LYS A 39 13.24 -25.81 33.32
C LYS A 39 13.21 -25.85 31.80
N SER A 40 14.02 -25.01 31.16
CA SER A 40 14.10 -24.97 29.70
C SER A 40 14.64 -26.28 29.13
N SER A 41 15.59 -26.91 29.81
CA SER A 41 16.15 -28.20 29.43
C SER A 41 15.12 -29.32 29.48
N LEU A 42 14.19 -29.28 30.43
CA LEU A 42 13.08 -30.23 30.50
C LEU A 42 12.00 -29.94 29.44
N VAL A 43 11.55 -28.68 29.34
CA VAL A 43 10.39 -28.31 28.50
C VAL A 43 10.76 -28.22 27.02
N PHE A 44 11.80 -27.46 26.66
CA PHE A 44 12.20 -27.22 25.28
C PHE A 44 13.16 -28.30 24.78
N ASP A 45 14.26 -28.52 25.51
CA ASP A 45 15.35 -29.37 25.02
C ASP A 45 15.06 -30.87 25.18
N THR A 46 14.03 -31.27 25.94
CA THR A 46 13.63 -32.68 26.11
C THR A 46 12.23 -32.96 25.59
N LEU A 47 11.19 -32.36 26.18
CA LEU A 47 9.81 -32.69 25.87
C LEU A 47 9.39 -32.22 24.47
N TYR A 48 9.61 -30.93 24.16
CA TYR A 48 9.34 -30.38 22.83
C TYR A 48 10.21 -31.05 21.76
N ALA A 49 11.51 -31.23 22.03
CA ALA A 49 12.42 -31.92 21.11
C ALA A 49 11.95 -33.33 20.74
N GLU A 50 11.52 -34.15 21.71
CA GLU A 50 10.95 -35.48 21.42
C GLU A 50 9.63 -35.40 20.65
N GLY A 51 8.74 -34.47 21.03
CA GLY A 51 7.45 -34.29 20.35
C GLY A 51 7.62 -33.88 18.88
N GLN A 52 8.48 -32.88 18.61
CA GLN A 52 8.78 -32.43 17.25
C GLN A 52 9.50 -33.52 16.45
N ARG A 53 10.53 -34.17 17.02
CA ARG A 53 11.28 -35.24 16.35
C ARG A 53 10.35 -36.37 15.88
N ARG A 54 9.50 -36.88 16.78
CA ARG A 54 8.54 -37.95 16.46
C ARG A 54 7.52 -37.52 15.41
N TYR A 55 7.03 -36.29 15.50
CA TYR A 55 6.11 -35.75 14.50
C TYR A 55 6.77 -35.68 13.12
N VAL A 56 8.00 -35.14 13.02
CA VAL A 56 8.78 -35.08 11.76
C VAL A 56 9.06 -36.49 11.21
N GLU A 57 9.28 -37.47 12.07
CA GLU A 57 9.49 -38.88 11.68
C GLU A 57 8.27 -39.54 11.03
N THR A 58 7.06 -39.01 11.21
CA THR A 58 5.86 -39.54 10.52
C THR A 58 5.77 -39.11 9.05
N PHE A 59 6.48 -38.06 8.65
CA PHE A 59 6.48 -37.58 7.27
C PHE A 59 7.32 -38.48 6.36
N SER A 60 7.11 -38.34 5.04
CA SER A 60 7.87 -39.07 4.02
C SER A 60 9.38 -38.76 4.10
N ALA A 61 10.20 -39.71 3.65
CA ALA A 61 11.67 -39.53 3.63
C ALA A 61 12.12 -38.27 2.87
N TYR A 62 11.36 -37.88 1.83
CA TYR A 62 11.57 -36.65 1.07
C TYR A 62 11.23 -35.39 1.89
N ALA A 63 10.06 -35.35 2.53
CA ALA A 63 9.65 -34.21 3.35
C ALA A 63 10.61 -33.95 4.53
N ARG A 64 11.19 -35.02 5.12
CA ARG A 64 12.21 -34.93 6.18
C ARG A 64 13.54 -34.29 5.75
N GLN A 65 13.75 -34.01 4.47
CA GLN A 65 14.93 -33.26 3.99
C GLN A 65 14.77 -31.74 4.19
N PHE A 66 13.53 -31.24 4.25
CA PHE A 66 13.21 -29.82 4.35
C PHE A 66 12.76 -29.39 5.74
N LEU A 67 12.49 -30.34 6.62
CA LEU A 67 12.10 -30.10 8.00
C LEU A 67 13.34 -30.06 8.89
N ASP A 68 13.33 -29.12 9.84
CA ASP A 68 14.40 -28.98 10.81
C ASP A 68 14.47 -30.25 11.67
N ARG A 69 15.66 -30.86 11.74
CA ARG A 69 15.88 -32.09 12.49
C ARG A 69 16.36 -31.71 13.87
N MET A 70 15.49 -31.94 14.86
CA MET A 70 15.93 -31.84 16.25
C MET A 70 16.78 -33.06 16.59
N ASP A 71 17.89 -32.81 17.27
CA ASP A 71 18.70 -33.86 17.84
C ASP A 71 17.88 -34.65 18.86
N ARG A 72 18.16 -35.96 18.95
CA ARG A 72 17.55 -36.78 19.98
C ARG A 72 18.05 -36.32 21.35
N PRO A 73 17.16 -35.91 22.27
CA PRO A 73 17.58 -35.44 23.57
C PRO A 73 18.12 -36.57 24.45
N ALA A 74 18.93 -36.20 25.44
CA ALA A 74 19.51 -37.13 26.40
C ALA A 74 18.44 -37.61 27.41
N VAL A 75 17.64 -38.60 27.00
CA VAL A 75 16.57 -39.22 27.80
C VAL A 75 16.50 -40.71 27.51
N ASP A 76 16.17 -41.54 28.50
CA ASP A 76 16.04 -42.99 28.29
C ASP A 76 14.78 -43.32 27.50
N ARG A 77 13.64 -42.78 27.96
CA ARG A 77 12.36 -43.01 27.31
C ARG A 77 11.39 -41.85 27.56
N VAL A 78 10.60 -41.54 26.54
CA VAL A 78 9.44 -40.65 26.66
C VAL A 78 8.24 -41.37 26.05
N ASP A 79 7.19 -41.59 26.82
CA ASP A 79 5.96 -42.24 26.35
C ASP A 79 4.80 -41.25 26.35
N GLY A 80 3.87 -41.40 25.42
CA GLY A 80 2.64 -40.59 25.39
C GLY A 80 2.81 -39.13 24.95
N VAL A 81 3.97 -38.72 24.42
CA VAL A 81 4.20 -37.35 23.95
C VAL A 81 3.44 -37.07 22.63
N PRO A 82 2.51 -36.10 22.59
CA PRO A 82 1.83 -35.68 21.37
C PRO A 82 2.74 -34.80 20.49
N PRO A 83 2.34 -34.51 19.23
CA PRO A 83 2.98 -33.44 18.45
C PRO A 83 3.02 -32.14 19.25
N ALA A 84 4.19 -31.53 19.33
CA ALA A 84 4.44 -30.38 20.19
C ALA A 84 4.72 -29.12 19.37
N ILE A 85 4.23 -27.97 19.86
CA ILE A 85 4.53 -26.65 19.33
C ILE A 85 5.18 -25.84 20.45
N ALA A 86 6.37 -25.31 20.22
CA ALA A 86 7.03 -24.40 21.14
C ALA A 86 6.69 -22.95 20.78
N ILE A 87 6.28 -22.19 21.78
CA ILE A 87 6.14 -20.73 21.70
C ILE A 87 7.21 -20.15 22.61
N ASP A 88 8.32 -19.71 22.04
CA ASP A 88 9.41 -19.07 22.77
C ASP A 88 9.37 -17.54 22.62
N GLN A 89 10.25 -16.85 23.35
CA GLN A 89 10.39 -15.39 23.27
C GLN A 89 11.38 -14.93 22.20
N THR A 90 11.91 -15.83 21.37
CA THR A 90 12.85 -15.41 20.32
C THR A 90 12.07 -14.70 19.23
N ASN A 91 12.33 -13.42 19.00
CA ASN A 91 11.69 -12.67 17.91
C ASN A 91 12.15 -13.26 16.57
N PRO A 92 11.28 -13.95 15.80
CA PRO A 92 11.70 -14.65 14.59
C PRO A 92 11.82 -13.69 13.39
N VAL A 93 12.06 -12.39 13.61
CA VAL A 93 12.06 -11.38 12.55
C VAL A 93 13.29 -11.57 11.66
N ARG A 94 13.12 -12.40 10.62
CA ARG A 94 14.17 -12.74 9.66
C ARG A 94 14.33 -11.68 8.56
N THR A 95 13.31 -10.86 8.29
CA THR A 95 13.35 -9.89 7.18
C THR A 95 12.63 -8.58 7.48
N SER A 96 13.09 -7.48 6.87
CA SER A 96 12.52 -6.14 7.01
C SER A 96 11.19 -5.92 6.26
N ARG A 97 10.72 -6.91 5.48
CA ARG A 97 9.40 -6.88 4.83
C ARG A 97 8.30 -7.46 5.71
N SER A 98 8.66 -8.31 6.67
CA SER A 98 7.68 -8.93 7.57
C SER A 98 7.01 -7.89 8.47
N THR A 99 5.69 -7.95 8.55
CA THR A 99 4.85 -7.14 9.45
C THR A 99 4.01 -8.08 10.32
N VAL A 100 3.35 -7.52 11.36
CA VAL A 100 2.37 -8.28 12.15
C VAL A 100 1.31 -8.90 11.23
N GLY A 101 0.79 -8.13 10.26
CA GLY A 101 -0.22 -8.60 9.31
C GLY A 101 0.25 -9.73 8.40
N THR A 102 1.54 -9.82 8.03
CA THR A 102 2.05 -10.97 7.27
C THR A 102 2.37 -12.16 8.15
N MET A 103 2.80 -11.95 9.40
CA MET A 103 3.07 -13.05 10.34
C MET A 103 1.80 -13.74 10.83
N THR A 104 0.68 -13.01 10.85
CA THR A 104 -0.63 -13.50 11.28
C THR A 104 -1.53 -13.88 10.10
N GLU A 105 -1.04 -13.81 8.87
CA GLU A 105 -1.80 -14.04 7.62
C GLU A 105 -3.03 -13.13 7.43
N LEU A 106 -3.26 -12.15 8.32
CA LEU A 106 -4.31 -11.14 8.18
C LEU A 106 -4.20 -10.41 6.85
N ASN A 107 -2.99 -10.07 6.43
CA ASN A 107 -2.77 -9.41 5.14
C ASN A 107 -3.17 -10.29 3.95
N ASP A 108 -3.12 -11.62 4.06
CA ASP A 108 -3.54 -12.50 2.98
C ASP A 108 -5.06 -12.53 2.84
N HIS A 109 -5.77 -12.52 3.97
CA HIS A 109 -7.22 -12.36 4.01
C HIS A 109 -7.65 -10.99 3.48
N LEU A 110 -7.00 -9.91 3.93
CA LEU A 110 -7.28 -8.56 3.47
C LEU A 110 -7.08 -8.39 1.96
N LYS A 111 -6.06 -9.01 1.36
CA LYS A 111 -5.84 -8.94 -0.11
C LYS A 111 -7.00 -9.58 -0.88
N LEU A 112 -7.48 -10.73 -0.42
CA LEU A 112 -8.62 -11.41 -1.02
C LEU A 112 -9.90 -10.58 -0.88
N LEU A 113 -10.11 -10.01 0.30
CA LEU A 113 -11.27 -9.18 0.59
C LEU A 113 -11.28 -7.92 -0.27
N PHE A 114 -10.15 -7.21 -0.36
CA PHE A 114 -10.04 -6.02 -1.21
C PHE A 114 -10.26 -6.33 -2.68
N ALA A 115 -9.78 -7.46 -3.17
CA ALA A 115 -10.00 -7.87 -4.55
C ALA A 115 -11.47 -8.16 -4.89
N ARG A 116 -12.29 -8.51 -3.90
CA ARG A 116 -13.70 -8.87 -4.11
C ARG A 116 -14.69 -7.76 -3.78
N ALA A 117 -14.43 -6.98 -2.74
CA ALA A 117 -15.42 -6.11 -2.12
C ALA A 117 -15.03 -4.63 -2.03
N ALA A 118 -13.78 -4.27 -2.35
CA ALA A 118 -13.37 -2.88 -2.28
C ALA A 118 -13.95 -2.06 -3.45
N GLN A 119 -14.26 -0.81 -3.15
CA GLN A 119 -14.73 0.20 -4.09
C GLN A 119 -13.56 1.05 -4.58
N LEU A 120 -13.49 1.32 -5.87
CA LEU A 120 -12.44 2.12 -6.50
C LEU A 120 -12.83 3.60 -6.53
N PHE A 121 -11.85 4.48 -6.28
CA PHE A 121 -12.00 5.92 -6.41
C PHE A 121 -11.00 6.48 -7.43
N ASP A 122 -11.46 7.40 -8.28
CA ASP A 122 -10.62 8.00 -9.33
C ASP A 122 -9.52 8.88 -8.73
N LYS A 123 -8.28 8.72 -9.22
CA LYS A 123 -7.10 9.44 -8.71
C LYS A 123 -7.13 10.96 -8.96
N GLN A 124 -7.93 11.44 -9.91
CA GLN A 124 -8.04 12.86 -10.25
C GLN A 124 -9.29 13.50 -9.66
N THR A 125 -10.45 12.89 -9.88
CA THR A 125 -11.76 13.49 -9.55
C THR A 125 -12.27 13.14 -8.17
N ALA A 126 -11.65 12.16 -7.49
CA ALA A 126 -12.12 11.63 -6.20
C ALA A 126 -13.51 10.96 -6.27
N GLN A 127 -14.06 10.72 -7.47
CA GLN A 127 -15.37 10.09 -7.63
C GLN A 127 -15.28 8.56 -7.61
N PRO A 128 -16.34 7.86 -7.17
CA PRO A 128 -16.38 6.41 -7.24
C PRO A 128 -16.35 5.93 -8.69
N VAL A 129 -15.48 4.96 -8.98
CA VAL A 129 -15.38 4.28 -10.27
C VAL A 129 -16.01 2.91 -10.13
N ARG A 130 -17.08 2.66 -10.87
CA ARG A 130 -17.86 1.42 -10.81
C ARG A 130 -18.16 0.91 -12.20
N HIS A 131 -18.50 -0.37 -12.29
CA HIS A 131 -19.10 -0.92 -13.50
C HIS A 131 -20.53 -0.40 -13.61
N ASP A 132 -20.74 0.64 -14.41
CA ASP A 132 -22.10 1.07 -14.74
C ASP A 132 -22.73 0.06 -15.70
N THR A 133 -23.78 -0.60 -15.22
CA THR A 133 -24.72 -1.42 -16.01
C THR A 133 -25.89 -0.57 -16.48
N PRO A 134 -26.61 -0.97 -17.55
CA PRO A 134 -27.82 -0.28 -17.98
C PRO A 134 -28.81 -0.04 -16.83
N GLU A 135 -28.98 -1.02 -15.94
CA GLU A 135 -29.88 -0.95 -14.79
C GLU A 135 -29.42 0.07 -13.74
N THR A 136 -28.11 0.09 -13.41
CA THR A 136 -27.57 1.07 -12.46
C THR A 136 -27.59 2.48 -13.01
N ILE A 137 -27.36 2.64 -14.33
CA ILE A 137 -27.49 3.93 -15.02
C ILE A 137 -28.94 4.40 -14.98
N TYR A 138 -29.89 3.52 -15.28
CA TYR A 138 -31.31 3.85 -15.22
C TYR A 138 -31.73 4.34 -13.82
N ALA A 139 -31.31 3.62 -12.77
CA ALA A 139 -31.62 4.00 -11.39
C ALA A 139 -31.00 5.35 -11.00
N ASP A 140 -29.73 5.60 -11.37
CA ASP A 140 -29.05 6.88 -11.13
C ASP A 140 -29.72 8.03 -11.92
N LEU A 141 -30.07 7.81 -13.19
CA LEU A 141 -30.80 8.77 -14.02
C LEU A 141 -32.18 9.09 -13.46
N GLN A 142 -32.91 8.10 -12.95
CA GLN A 142 -34.21 8.33 -12.31
C GLN A 142 -34.07 9.27 -11.11
N SER A 143 -33.11 9.00 -10.22
CA SER A 143 -32.85 9.84 -9.05
C SER A 143 -32.44 11.26 -9.45
N ARG A 144 -31.50 11.41 -10.40
CA ARG A 144 -31.00 12.72 -10.83
C ARG A 144 -32.05 13.52 -11.60
N ALA A 145 -32.83 12.88 -12.47
CA ALA A 145 -33.91 13.55 -13.20
C ALA A 145 -34.99 14.07 -12.26
N GLN A 146 -35.33 13.32 -11.21
CA GLN A 146 -36.27 13.78 -10.19
C GLN A 146 -35.74 15.00 -9.43
N GLN A 147 -34.46 14.99 -9.04
CA GLN A 147 -33.81 16.13 -8.37
C GLN A 147 -33.72 17.37 -9.27
N ALA A 148 -33.51 17.18 -10.56
CA ALA A 148 -33.41 18.24 -11.56
C ALA A 148 -34.77 18.74 -12.10
N GLN A 149 -35.89 18.34 -11.48
CA GLN A 149 -37.25 18.74 -11.89
C GLN A 149 -37.65 18.28 -13.32
N ASP A 150 -37.29 17.05 -13.69
CA ASP A 150 -37.60 16.40 -14.96
C ASP A 150 -37.21 17.21 -16.22
N PRO A 151 -35.91 17.51 -16.38
CA PRO A 151 -35.41 18.23 -17.54
C PRO A 151 -35.50 17.36 -18.81
N ARG A 152 -35.37 18.00 -19.97
CA ARG A 152 -35.18 17.25 -21.23
C ARG A 152 -33.79 16.64 -21.23
N LEU A 153 -33.71 15.33 -21.44
CA LEU A 153 -32.44 14.61 -21.51
C LEU A 153 -32.12 14.29 -22.98
N VAL A 154 -30.85 14.48 -23.35
CA VAL A 154 -30.31 14.10 -24.67
C VAL A 154 -29.20 13.08 -24.44
N PHE A 155 -29.44 11.85 -24.87
CA PHE A 155 -28.50 10.74 -24.76
C PHE A 155 -27.56 10.78 -25.96
N THR A 156 -26.26 10.87 -25.71
CA THR A 156 -25.23 10.93 -26.73
C THR A 156 -24.13 9.91 -26.45
N PHE A 157 -23.43 9.51 -27.51
CA PHE A 157 -22.25 8.67 -27.40
C PHE A 157 -21.10 9.25 -28.24
N PRO A 158 -19.85 9.13 -27.76
CA PRO A 158 -18.69 9.63 -28.48
C PRO A 158 -18.32 8.72 -29.65
N VAL A 159 -17.96 9.33 -30.77
CA VAL A 159 -17.42 8.66 -31.97
C VAL A 159 -16.14 9.38 -32.37
N GLU A 160 -15.05 8.63 -32.51
CA GLU A 160 -13.77 9.16 -33.00
C GLU A 160 -13.68 9.00 -34.51
N LEU A 161 -13.44 10.11 -35.21
CA LEU A 161 -13.16 10.17 -36.64
C LEU A 161 -11.82 10.89 -36.88
N PRO A 162 -11.15 10.67 -38.03
CA PRO A 162 -9.99 11.46 -38.43
C PRO A 162 -10.31 12.97 -38.48
N ALA A 163 -9.38 13.83 -38.06
CA ALA A 163 -9.61 15.28 -38.00
C ALA A 163 -9.88 15.94 -39.36
N ASP A 164 -9.41 15.34 -40.45
CA ASP A 164 -9.62 15.78 -41.84
C ASP A 164 -10.99 15.36 -42.42
N THR A 165 -11.81 14.63 -41.65
CA THR A 165 -13.13 14.18 -42.11
C THR A 165 -14.04 15.39 -42.40
N THR A 166 -14.49 15.51 -43.65
CA THR A 166 -15.38 16.60 -44.08
C THR A 166 -16.79 16.45 -43.50
N GLU A 167 -17.59 17.52 -43.51
CA GLU A 167 -19.00 17.46 -43.06
C GLU A 167 -19.84 16.49 -43.90
N GLU A 168 -19.56 16.38 -45.20
CA GLU A 168 -20.22 15.44 -46.11
C GLU A 168 -19.93 13.98 -45.73
N GLN A 169 -18.66 13.67 -45.45
CA GLN A 169 -18.24 12.34 -44.99
C GLN A 169 -18.87 12.00 -43.62
N GLN A 170 -18.99 12.98 -42.73
CA GLN A 170 -19.68 12.82 -41.45
C GLN A 170 -21.17 12.52 -41.63
N ALA A 171 -21.87 13.28 -42.48
CA ALA A 171 -23.27 13.06 -42.78
C ALA A 171 -23.51 11.68 -43.42
N GLN A 172 -22.63 11.27 -44.34
CA GLN A 172 -22.69 9.95 -44.95
C GLN A 172 -22.47 8.82 -43.93
N TRP A 173 -21.50 8.99 -43.03
CA TRP A 173 -21.25 8.03 -41.95
C TRP A 173 -22.42 7.91 -40.98
N LEU A 174 -23.02 9.04 -40.59
CA LEU A 174 -24.21 9.09 -39.72
C LEU A 174 -25.37 8.35 -40.37
N ALA A 175 -25.68 8.67 -41.64
CA ALA A 175 -26.75 8.04 -42.39
C ALA A 175 -26.56 6.53 -42.53
N ALA A 176 -25.34 6.08 -42.87
CA ALA A 176 -24.99 4.66 -42.95
C ALA A 176 -25.11 3.95 -41.59
N SER A 177 -24.86 4.67 -40.49
CA SER A 177 -24.95 4.14 -39.13
C SER A 177 -26.36 4.21 -38.53
N GLY A 178 -27.33 4.79 -39.25
CA GLY A 178 -28.72 4.94 -38.81
C GLY A 178 -28.97 6.15 -37.89
N PHE A 179 -28.03 7.11 -37.82
CA PHE A 179 -28.15 8.31 -37.01
C PHE A 179 -28.29 9.55 -37.91
N THR A 180 -28.94 10.60 -37.39
CA THR A 180 -29.21 11.82 -38.16
C THR A 180 -28.67 13.08 -37.50
N ARG A 181 -28.25 13.01 -36.23
CA ARG A 181 -27.90 14.18 -35.43
C ARG A 181 -26.62 14.01 -34.65
N VAL A 182 -25.82 15.07 -34.67
CA VAL A 182 -24.69 15.31 -33.79
C VAL A 182 -25.07 16.43 -32.85
N HIS A 183 -24.82 16.23 -31.55
CA HIS A 183 -25.06 17.24 -30.52
C HIS A 183 -23.89 18.23 -30.46
N GLU A 184 -22.66 17.70 -30.46
CA GLU A 184 -21.43 18.47 -30.36
C GLU A 184 -20.31 17.78 -31.15
N ALA A 185 -19.39 18.57 -31.72
CA ALA A 185 -18.19 18.09 -32.37
C ALA A 185 -16.98 18.86 -31.83
N ARG A 186 -15.96 18.13 -31.35
CA ARG A 186 -14.71 18.72 -30.84
C ARG A 186 -13.50 18.10 -31.52
N ASN A 187 -12.47 18.90 -31.76
CA ASN A 187 -11.20 18.42 -32.30
C ASN A 187 -10.19 18.24 -31.16
N GLU A 188 -9.65 17.04 -31.00
CA GLU A 188 -8.58 16.69 -30.07
C GLU A 188 -7.37 16.18 -30.86
N GLY A 189 -6.43 17.08 -31.15
CA GLY A 189 -5.25 16.78 -31.96
C GLY A 189 -5.62 16.35 -33.39
N GLU A 190 -5.22 15.14 -33.77
CA GLU A 190 -5.50 14.54 -35.09
C GLU A 190 -6.85 13.81 -35.16
N ARG A 191 -7.67 13.88 -34.10
CA ARG A 191 -8.97 13.22 -34.02
C ARG A 191 -10.09 14.22 -33.84
N LYS A 192 -11.22 13.97 -34.48
CA LYS A 192 -12.48 14.68 -34.27
C LYS A 192 -13.43 13.76 -33.50
N ILE A 193 -13.87 14.20 -32.33
CA ILE A 193 -14.80 13.48 -31.47
C ILE A 193 -16.20 14.07 -31.68
N LEU A 194 -17.12 13.24 -32.19
CA LEU A 194 -18.52 13.59 -32.37
C LEU A 194 -19.36 13.01 -31.23
N GLN A 195 -20.23 13.82 -30.62
CA GLN A 195 -21.28 13.36 -29.71
C GLN A 195 -22.54 13.09 -30.53
N VAL A 196 -22.79 11.84 -30.89
CA VAL A 196 -23.93 11.44 -31.74
C VAL A 196 -25.15 11.21 -30.86
N VAL A 197 -26.31 11.74 -31.26
CA VAL A 197 -27.56 11.61 -30.48
C VAL A 197 -28.17 10.23 -30.68
N ALA A 198 -28.30 9.46 -29.59
CA ALA A 198 -28.99 8.18 -29.56
C ALA A 198 -30.51 8.36 -29.41
N ASP A 199 -30.95 9.11 -28.40
CA ASP A 199 -32.37 9.44 -28.19
C ASP A 199 -32.51 10.74 -27.36
N ARG A 200 -33.72 11.30 -27.30
CA ARG A 200 -34.06 12.48 -26.52
C ARG A 200 -35.50 12.41 -25.99
N PHE A 201 -35.67 12.59 -24.70
CA PHE A 201 -36.99 12.58 -24.04
C PHE A 201 -36.91 13.20 -22.65
N ARG A 202 -38.07 13.50 -22.05
CA ARG A 202 -38.16 13.77 -20.61
C ARG A 202 -38.33 12.44 -19.88
N PHE A 203 -37.65 12.27 -18.76
CA PHE A 203 -37.63 10.99 -18.05
C PHE A 203 -39.04 10.58 -17.59
N SER A 204 -39.86 11.53 -17.11
CA SER A 204 -41.26 11.28 -16.70
C SER A 204 -42.16 10.76 -17.82
N SER A 205 -41.87 11.14 -19.06
CA SER A 205 -42.69 10.84 -20.24
C SER A 205 -42.27 9.55 -20.97
N ALA A 206 -41.13 8.98 -20.61
CA ALA A 206 -40.55 7.83 -21.30
C ALA A 206 -40.80 6.54 -20.52
N GLU A 207 -41.28 5.51 -21.22
CA GLU A 207 -41.37 4.18 -20.64
C GLU A 207 -39.97 3.62 -20.35
N LYS A 208 -39.87 2.82 -19.29
CA LYS A 208 -38.60 2.20 -18.86
C LYS A 208 -37.89 1.48 -20.02
N VAL A 209 -38.63 0.78 -20.86
CA VAL A 209 -38.08 0.04 -22.02
C VAL A 209 -37.32 0.97 -22.97
N ARG A 210 -37.91 2.11 -23.34
CA ARG A 210 -37.28 3.08 -24.23
C ARG A 210 -36.00 3.68 -23.63
N VAL A 211 -36.01 3.96 -22.32
CA VAL A 211 -34.82 4.49 -21.64
C VAL A 211 -33.69 3.46 -21.64
N MET A 212 -34.01 2.20 -21.35
CA MET A 212 -33.04 1.10 -21.38
C MET A 212 -32.46 0.91 -22.78
N GLU A 213 -33.29 0.90 -23.82
CA GLU A 213 -32.83 0.79 -25.22
C GLU A 213 -31.89 1.94 -25.60
N ALA A 214 -32.17 3.18 -25.18
CA ALA A 214 -31.30 4.32 -25.43
C ALA A 214 -29.95 4.19 -24.71
N ILE A 215 -29.94 3.71 -23.46
CA ILE A 215 -28.72 3.46 -22.69
C ILE A 215 -27.88 2.36 -23.36
N GLU A 216 -28.49 1.22 -23.67
CA GLU A 216 -27.81 0.08 -24.30
C GLU A 216 -27.24 0.45 -25.68
N LEU A 217 -28.01 1.18 -26.49
CA LEU A 217 -27.57 1.64 -27.80
C LEU A 217 -26.36 2.58 -27.68
N ALA A 218 -26.44 3.56 -26.79
CA ALA A 218 -25.35 4.53 -26.58
C ALA A 218 -24.08 3.84 -26.07
N LEU A 219 -24.19 2.96 -25.07
CA LEU A 219 -23.05 2.19 -24.56
C LEU A 219 -22.44 1.29 -25.64
N LYS A 220 -23.28 0.57 -26.41
CA LYS A 220 -22.80 -0.34 -27.47
C LYS A 220 -22.08 0.40 -28.59
N ARG A 221 -22.58 1.57 -29.00
CA ARG A 221 -22.00 2.36 -30.11
C ARG A 221 -20.84 3.26 -29.66
N GLY A 222 -20.86 3.73 -28.41
CA GLY A 222 -19.84 4.60 -27.81
C GLY A 222 -18.65 3.88 -27.20
N GLY A 223 -18.40 2.61 -27.52
CA GLY A 223 -17.31 1.82 -26.92
C GLY A 223 -17.44 1.68 -25.40
N GLY A 224 -18.67 1.65 -24.90
CA GLY A 224 -18.99 1.61 -23.48
C GLY A 224 -19.15 2.97 -22.82
N ARG A 225 -19.22 4.09 -23.56
CA ARG A 225 -19.40 5.44 -23.01
C ARG A 225 -20.79 6.01 -23.36
N LEU A 226 -21.41 6.67 -22.40
CA LEU A 226 -22.70 7.36 -22.54
C LEU A 226 -22.60 8.74 -21.89
N ASN A 227 -23.03 9.77 -22.60
CA ASN A 227 -23.20 11.11 -22.08
C ASN A 227 -24.70 11.48 -22.11
N VAL A 228 -25.19 12.12 -21.06
CA VAL A 228 -26.57 12.58 -20.95
C VAL A 228 -26.54 14.08 -20.69
N HIS A 229 -26.93 14.86 -21.69
CA HIS A 229 -27.01 16.32 -21.58
C HIS A 229 -28.37 16.73 -21.00
N VAL A 230 -28.32 17.64 -20.04
CA VAL A 230 -29.46 18.02 -19.20
C VAL A 230 -29.93 19.42 -19.56
N GLY A 231 -31.12 19.53 -20.15
CA GLY A 231 -31.68 20.80 -20.57
C GLY A 231 -30.75 21.55 -21.54
N ASP A 232 -30.74 22.88 -21.43
CA ASP A 232 -29.88 23.77 -22.21
C ASP A 232 -28.75 24.40 -21.34
N ASP A 233 -28.65 23.98 -20.07
CA ASP A 233 -27.75 24.58 -19.06
C ASP A 233 -26.29 24.07 -19.16
N GLY A 234 -25.97 23.28 -20.18
CA GLY A 234 -24.64 22.71 -20.41
C GLY A 234 -24.23 21.59 -19.44
N THR A 235 -25.08 21.21 -18.49
CA THR A 235 -24.79 20.12 -17.55
C THR A 235 -24.80 18.78 -18.27
N THR A 236 -23.75 17.97 -18.06
CA THR A 236 -23.62 16.65 -18.69
C THR A 236 -23.37 15.60 -17.62
N TRP A 237 -24.20 14.55 -17.58
CA TRP A 237 -23.97 13.35 -16.77
C TRP A 237 -23.29 12.30 -17.63
N ARG A 238 -22.11 11.86 -17.21
CA ARG A 238 -21.32 10.90 -17.98
C ARG A 238 -21.30 9.54 -17.29
N TYR A 239 -21.35 8.49 -18.10
CA TYR A 239 -21.38 7.09 -17.66
C TYR A 239 -20.43 6.27 -18.52
N SER A 240 -19.86 5.22 -17.93
CA SER A 240 -19.05 4.28 -18.70
C SER A 240 -19.08 2.86 -18.16
N THR A 241 -19.07 1.88 -19.05
CA THR A 241 -18.92 0.47 -18.72
C THR A 241 -17.46 0.15 -18.37
N GLY A 242 -17.27 -0.71 -17.37
CA GLY A 242 -15.95 -1.09 -16.87
C GLY A 242 -15.42 -0.12 -15.81
N LEU A 243 -14.22 -0.39 -15.30
CA LEU A 243 -13.55 0.51 -14.36
C LEU A 243 -12.94 1.70 -15.11
N HIS A 244 -13.79 2.64 -15.49
CA HIS A 244 -13.39 3.86 -16.19
C HIS A 244 -14.06 5.06 -15.52
N CYS A 245 -13.30 6.13 -15.29
CA CYS A 245 -13.85 7.39 -14.82
C CYS A 245 -14.21 8.26 -16.03
N PRO A 246 -15.49 8.61 -16.24
CA PRO A 246 -15.88 9.36 -17.43
C PRO A 246 -15.55 10.86 -17.35
N GLU A 247 -15.16 11.37 -16.17
CA GLU A 247 -14.73 12.75 -15.98
C GLU A 247 -13.23 12.94 -16.24
N SER A 248 -12.38 12.00 -15.82
CA SER A 248 -10.92 12.06 -16.03
C SER A 248 -10.43 11.30 -17.26
N ASP A 249 -11.32 10.55 -17.92
CA ASP A 249 -11.04 9.60 -19.01
C ASP A 249 -9.99 8.52 -18.65
N LEU A 250 -9.80 8.25 -17.35
CA LEU A 250 -8.87 7.24 -16.87
C LEU A 250 -9.53 5.87 -16.80
N ARG A 251 -8.85 4.85 -17.34
CA ARG A 251 -9.21 3.45 -17.20
C ARG A 251 -8.34 2.75 -16.17
N TYR A 252 -8.96 1.91 -15.36
CA TYR A 252 -8.34 1.11 -14.32
C TYR A 252 -8.47 -0.38 -14.64
N ALA A 253 -7.58 -1.19 -14.08
CA ALA A 253 -7.60 -2.64 -14.22
C ALA A 253 -8.45 -3.27 -13.11
N ASP A 254 -9.00 -4.45 -13.40
CA ASP A 254 -9.71 -5.25 -12.41
C ASP A 254 -8.81 -5.58 -11.20
N PRO A 255 -9.36 -5.53 -9.99
CA PRO A 255 -8.58 -5.74 -8.78
C PRO A 255 -8.20 -7.22 -8.66
N GLN A 256 -6.91 -7.49 -8.49
CA GLN A 256 -6.40 -8.82 -8.20
C GLN A 256 -5.76 -8.83 -6.80
N PRO A 257 -5.78 -9.95 -6.05
CA PRO A 257 -5.15 -10.01 -4.72
C PRO A 257 -3.67 -9.59 -4.72
N ALA A 258 -2.97 -9.83 -5.83
CA ALA A 258 -1.58 -9.42 -6.03
C ALA A 258 -1.39 -7.88 -6.01
N LEU A 259 -2.41 -7.10 -6.39
CA LEU A 259 -2.38 -5.63 -6.38
C LEU A 259 -2.25 -5.10 -4.96
N PHE A 260 -2.87 -5.79 -4.02
CA PHE A 260 -2.90 -5.45 -2.60
C PHE A 260 -1.72 -6.05 -1.81
N SER A 261 -0.72 -6.61 -2.50
CA SER A 261 0.44 -7.24 -1.88
C SER A 261 1.72 -6.45 -2.12
N PHE A 262 2.28 -5.87 -1.05
CA PHE A 262 3.61 -5.25 -1.09
C PHE A 262 4.76 -6.28 -1.21
N ASN A 263 4.46 -7.58 -1.18
CA ASN A 263 5.43 -8.63 -1.49
C ASN A 263 5.43 -9.04 -2.96
N SER A 264 4.41 -8.62 -3.73
CA SER A 264 4.33 -8.85 -5.19
C SER A 264 4.86 -7.64 -5.94
N ALA A 265 5.61 -7.84 -7.02
CA ALA A 265 6.02 -6.75 -7.91
C ALA A 265 4.83 -6.00 -8.54
N PHE A 266 3.66 -6.66 -8.61
CA PHE A 266 2.44 -6.07 -9.13
C PHE A 266 1.89 -4.98 -8.21
N GLY A 267 1.81 -5.24 -6.90
CA GLY A 267 1.27 -4.30 -5.90
C GLY A 267 2.31 -3.44 -5.18
N ALA A 268 3.57 -3.87 -5.13
CA ALA A 268 4.62 -3.18 -4.39
C ALA A 268 5.05 -1.87 -5.05
N CYS A 269 5.24 -0.82 -4.26
CA CYS A 269 5.82 0.43 -4.71
C CYS A 269 7.17 0.19 -5.41
N ASP A 270 7.35 0.72 -6.64
CA ASP A 270 8.54 0.44 -7.46
C ASP A 270 9.83 1.01 -6.84
N THR A 271 9.75 2.15 -6.14
CA THR A 271 10.89 2.83 -5.52
C THR A 271 11.42 2.08 -4.30
N CYS A 272 10.53 1.76 -3.35
CA CYS A 272 10.93 1.05 -2.13
C CYS A 272 10.77 -0.46 -2.23
N ARG A 273 10.32 -1.01 -3.37
CA ARG A 273 10.08 -2.44 -3.60
C ARG A 273 9.33 -3.11 -2.43
N GLY A 274 8.30 -2.45 -1.90
CA GLY A 274 7.49 -2.98 -0.81
C GLY A 274 8.07 -2.85 0.61
N PHE A 275 9.23 -2.21 0.80
CA PHE A 275 9.79 -1.97 2.13
C PHE A 275 9.13 -0.78 2.86
N GLY A 276 8.48 0.14 2.13
CA GLY A 276 7.87 1.38 2.67
C GLY A 276 8.87 2.44 3.08
N ARG A 277 10.15 2.11 3.06
CA ARG A 277 11.25 2.98 3.45
C ARG A 277 12.32 2.92 2.38
N VAL A 278 12.94 4.07 2.13
CA VAL A 278 14.12 4.16 1.28
C VAL A 278 15.32 4.29 2.19
N ILE A 279 16.45 3.76 1.72
CA ILE A 279 17.71 3.94 2.40
C ILE A 279 18.20 5.34 2.02
N GLY A 280 18.01 6.29 2.93
CA GLY A 280 18.47 7.66 2.78
C GLY A 280 19.73 7.93 3.59
N VAL A 281 20.35 9.08 3.35
CA VAL A 281 21.43 9.60 4.20
C VAL A 281 20.80 10.29 5.40
N ASP A 282 21.21 9.87 6.60
CA ASP A 282 20.84 10.54 7.85
C ASP A 282 21.80 11.68 8.13
N PHE A 283 21.35 12.92 7.96
CA PHE A 283 22.20 14.09 8.19
C PHE A 283 22.55 14.31 9.67
N GLY A 284 21.79 13.75 10.61
CA GLY A 284 22.15 13.73 12.04
C GLY A 284 23.31 12.77 12.32
N LEU A 285 23.43 11.66 11.57
CA LEU A 285 24.61 10.79 11.66
C LEU A 285 25.83 11.40 10.95
N VAL A 286 25.60 12.18 9.89
CA VAL A 286 26.64 12.88 9.13
C VAL A 286 27.18 14.09 9.91
N ILE A 287 26.32 14.80 10.64
CA ILE A 287 26.63 15.99 11.44
C ILE A 287 26.16 15.73 12.89
N PRO A 288 26.86 14.85 13.63
CA PRO A 288 26.40 14.43 14.96
C PRO A 288 26.60 15.48 16.05
N ASP A 289 27.52 16.42 15.84
CA ASP A 289 27.85 17.47 16.80
C ASP A 289 27.61 18.85 16.17
N GLU A 290 26.41 19.39 16.42
CA GLU A 290 25.98 20.68 15.87
C GLU A 290 26.74 21.88 16.47
N ARG A 291 27.56 21.67 17.52
CA ARG A 291 28.38 22.74 18.11
C ARG A 291 29.65 23.00 17.31
N LYS A 292 30.03 22.09 16.40
CA LYS A 292 31.20 22.26 15.55
C LYS A 292 30.94 23.24 14.41
N THR A 293 31.99 23.95 14.02
CA THR A 293 31.98 24.82 12.84
C THR A 293 32.32 24.01 11.59
N LEU A 294 32.09 24.56 10.39
CA LEU A 294 32.49 23.88 9.14
C LEU A 294 34.01 23.65 9.11
N ARG A 295 34.79 24.64 9.55
CA ARG A 295 36.26 24.51 9.69
C ARG A 295 36.67 23.50 10.75
N GLY A 296 35.93 23.43 11.85
CA GLY A 296 36.12 22.46 12.93
C GLY A 296 35.66 21.03 12.59
N GLY A 297 35.27 20.78 11.34
CA GLY A 297 34.93 19.44 10.86
C GLY A 297 33.55 18.96 11.31
N ALA A 298 32.52 19.81 11.22
CA ALA A 298 31.14 19.44 11.51
C ALA A 298 30.66 18.23 10.69
N ILE A 299 31.11 18.08 9.44
CA ILE A 299 30.71 17.00 8.53
C ILE A 299 31.64 15.79 8.72
N LYS A 300 31.21 14.84 9.54
CA LYS A 300 32.01 13.67 9.99
C LYS A 300 32.57 12.81 8.84
N PRO A 301 31.82 12.48 7.76
CA PRO A 301 32.36 11.68 6.65
C PRO A 301 33.57 12.31 5.94
N LEU A 302 33.66 13.64 5.91
CA LEU A 302 34.75 14.35 5.21
C LEU A 302 36.04 14.43 6.05
N GLN A 303 35.99 14.06 7.34
CA GLN A 303 37.15 14.14 8.25
C GLN A 303 38.12 12.97 8.12
N THR A 304 37.80 11.95 7.31
CA THR A 304 38.72 10.82 7.10
C THR A 304 39.80 11.18 6.06
N PRO A 305 41.02 10.63 6.15
CA PRO A 305 42.10 10.94 5.20
C PRO A 305 41.74 10.76 3.72
N ALA A 306 40.86 9.80 3.42
CA ALA A 306 40.40 9.51 2.06
C ALA A 306 39.52 10.61 1.43
N TRP A 307 38.96 11.53 2.23
CA TRP A 307 38.01 12.56 1.79
C TRP A 307 38.44 13.97 2.19
N LYS A 308 39.71 14.15 2.51
CA LYS A 308 40.26 15.45 2.92
C LYS A 308 40.07 16.52 1.84
N GLU A 309 40.25 16.15 0.58
CA GLU A 309 40.02 17.04 -0.56
C GLU A 309 38.60 17.61 -0.56
N CYS A 310 37.59 16.79 -0.21
CA CYS A 310 36.20 17.24 -0.11
C CYS A 310 35.97 18.24 1.02
N GLN A 311 36.71 18.12 2.12
CA GLN A 311 36.69 19.11 3.21
C GLN A 311 37.36 20.42 2.78
N ASP A 312 38.44 20.35 2.01
CA ASP A 312 39.14 21.53 1.49
C ASP A 312 38.25 22.27 0.46
N ASP A 313 37.56 21.55 -0.41
CA ASP A 313 36.56 22.09 -1.35
C ASP A 313 35.43 22.81 -0.62
N LEU A 314 34.86 22.18 0.41
CA LEU A 314 33.81 22.79 1.23
C LEU A 314 34.27 24.15 1.78
N LEU A 315 35.48 24.24 2.34
CA LEU A 315 35.99 25.47 2.93
C LEU A 315 36.35 26.55 1.90
N LYS A 316 36.79 26.14 0.71
CA LYS A 316 37.05 27.03 -0.41
C LYS A 316 35.75 27.66 -0.92
N TYR A 317 34.80 26.84 -1.35
CA TYR A 317 33.56 27.32 -1.94
C TYR A 317 32.65 28.00 -0.92
N ALA A 318 32.69 27.60 0.37
CA ALA A 318 31.99 28.34 1.42
C ALA A 318 32.53 29.77 1.54
N GLY A 319 33.84 29.98 1.36
CA GLY A 319 34.44 31.31 1.34
C GLY A 319 33.96 32.15 0.15
N GLU A 320 33.92 31.55 -1.05
CA GLU A 320 33.44 32.22 -2.28
C GLU A 320 31.94 32.58 -2.21
N ALA A 321 31.13 31.73 -1.58
CA ALA A 321 29.68 31.92 -1.45
C ALA A 321 29.25 32.74 -0.21
N GLY A 322 30.20 33.20 0.61
CA GLY A 322 29.92 33.98 1.82
C GLY A 322 29.27 33.17 2.95
N ILE A 323 29.45 31.85 2.97
CA ILE A 323 28.93 30.96 4.00
C ILE A 323 29.86 31.01 5.23
N PRO A 324 29.35 31.26 6.45
CA PRO A 324 30.16 31.30 7.66
C PRO A 324 30.86 29.96 7.94
N ARG A 325 32.19 29.97 8.03
CA ARG A 325 33.01 28.75 8.25
C ARG A 325 33.35 28.50 9.71
N ASP A 326 33.30 29.57 10.51
CA ASP A 326 33.71 29.61 11.91
C ASP A 326 32.52 29.79 12.87
N THR A 327 31.29 29.74 12.33
CA THR A 327 30.04 29.71 13.09
C THR A 327 29.64 28.25 13.35
N PRO A 328 29.21 27.89 14.58
CA PRO A 328 28.67 26.56 14.87
C PRO A 328 27.51 26.17 13.95
N TRP A 329 27.41 24.90 13.58
CA TRP A 329 26.35 24.40 12.70
C TRP A 329 24.94 24.74 13.18
N SER A 330 24.69 24.67 14.50
CA SER A 330 23.39 25.02 15.11
C SER A 330 23.01 26.49 14.92
N GLN A 331 23.97 27.38 14.68
CA GLN A 331 23.78 28.82 14.51
C GLN A 331 23.73 29.25 13.03
N LEU A 332 23.96 28.33 12.09
CA LEU A 332 23.76 28.61 10.67
C LEU A 332 22.28 28.76 10.34
N THR A 333 21.95 29.65 9.40
CA THR A 333 20.58 29.79 8.89
C THR A 333 20.15 28.55 8.12
N ALA A 334 18.84 28.33 7.96
CA ALA A 334 18.32 27.23 7.16
C ALA A 334 18.89 27.24 5.72
N THR A 335 18.94 28.42 5.09
CA THR A 335 19.52 28.60 3.75
C THR A 335 21.01 28.27 3.67
N GLN A 336 21.79 28.57 4.72
CA GLN A 336 23.21 28.22 4.80
C GLN A 336 23.40 26.70 4.97
N ARG A 337 22.58 26.06 5.82
CA ARG A 337 22.60 24.60 5.99
C ARG A 337 22.21 23.89 4.70
N ASP A 338 21.17 24.38 4.03
CA ASP A 338 20.72 23.86 2.74
C ASP A 338 21.81 23.99 1.68
N TRP A 339 22.54 25.11 1.63
CA TRP A 339 23.68 25.25 0.72
C TRP A 339 24.77 24.21 0.99
N VAL A 340 25.09 23.92 2.25
CA VAL A 340 26.09 22.90 2.60
C VAL A 340 25.61 21.50 2.19
N ILE A 341 24.34 21.18 2.44
CA ILE A 341 23.74 19.87 2.18
C ILE A 341 23.48 19.65 0.68
N GLU A 342 22.81 20.59 0.03
CA GLU A 342 22.32 20.52 -1.35
C GLU A 342 23.29 21.11 -2.37
N GLY A 343 24.34 21.81 -1.95
CA GLY A 343 25.35 22.39 -2.84
C GLY A 343 25.01 23.79 -3.38
N SER A 344 25.86 24.29 -4.28
CA SER A 344 25.64 25.57 -4.95
C SER A 344 24.39 25.57 -5.83
N PRO A 345 23.64 26.69 -5.91
CA PRO A 345 22.57 26.87 -6.88
C PRO A 345 23.06 26.69 -8.32
N HIS A 346 22.21 26.20 -9.22
CA HIS A 346 22.54 25.96 -10.63
C HIS A 346 23.78 25.05 -10.84
N TRP A 347 23.77 23.89 -10.17
CA TRP A 347 24.78 22.85 -10.34
C TRP A 347 24.89 22.38 -11.80
N ASN A 348 26.08 22.51 -12.39
CA ASN A 348 26.35 22.17 -13.79
C ASN A 348 27.04 20.81 -14.01
N GLY A 349 27.20 20.00 -12.95
CA GLY A 349 27.86 18.70 -13.01
C GLY A 349 29.38 18.73 -12.80
N ASN A 350 30.01 19.89 -12.68
CA ASN A 350 31.47 20.01 -12.57
C ASN A 350 31.95 20.12 -11.11
N TRP A 351 32.47 19.01 -10.59
CA TRP A 351 33.03 18.85 -9.24
C TRP A 351 34.18 19.81 -8.90
N ASN A 352 34.88 20.33 -9.90
CA ASN A 352 36.04 21.20 -9.69
C ASN A 352 35.71 22.70 -9.77
N LYS A 353 34.44 23.07 -10.04
CA LYS A 353 34.04 24.46 -10.26
C LYS A 353 32.97 24.98 -9.30
N GLN A 354 32.24 24.08 -8.64
CA GLN A 354 31.14 24.44 -7.75
C GLN A 354 31.11 23.50 -6.56
N TRP A 355 30.54 23.96 -5.44
CA TRP A 355 30.25 23.08 -4.32
C TRP A 355 29.13 22.11 -4.69
N TYR A 356 29.44 20.82 -4.71
CA TYR A 356 28.51 19.76 -5.10
C TYR A 356 27.48 19.43 -4.01
N GLY A 357 27.77 19.75 -2.74
CA GLY A 357 26.88 19.44 -1.62
C GLY A 357 27.06 18.02 -1.07
N VAL A 358 26.84 17.87 0.23
CA VAL A 358 26.98 16.58 0.92
C VAL A 358 26.02 15.52 0.35
N ARG A 359 24.81 15.89 -0.09
CA ARG A 359 23.87 14.94 -0.71
C ARG A 359 24.43 14.32 -1.99
N ARG A 360 25.05 15.12 -2.86
CA ARG A 360 25.66 14.61 -4.12
C ARG A 360 26.91 13.79 -3.85
N PHE A 361 27.69 14.13 -2.83
CA PHE A 361 28.79 13.29 -2.36
C PHE A 361 28.31 11.88 -2.00
N PHE A 362 27.24 11.74 -1.21
CA PHE A 362 26.66 10.44 -0.92
C PHE A 362 26.09 9.75 -2.17
N GLY A 363 25.46 10.48 -3.09
CA GLY A 363 25.02 9.92 -4.38
C GLY A 363 26.19 9.34 -5.20
N TYR A 364 27.36 10.00 -5.19
CA TYR A 364 28.58 9.46 -5.79
C TYR A 364 29.04 8.17 -5.08
N LEU A 365 29.06 8.14 -3.74
CA LEU A 365 29.39 6.93 -2.99
C LEU A 365 28.43 5.77 -3.33
N GLU A 366 27.15 6.04 -3.51
CA GLU A 366 26.17 5.03 -3.89
C GLU A 366 26.42 4.44 -5.28
N SER A 367 26.88 5.25 -6.24
CA SER A 367 27.34 4.73 -7.55
C SER A 367 28.53 3.76 -7.43
N LYS A 368 29.29 3.84 -6.33
CA LYS A 368 30.44 2.96 -6.01
C LYS A 368 30.09 1.89 -4.97
N ALA A 369 28.81 1.65 -4.69
CA ALA A 369 28.36 0.68 -3.70
C ALA A 369 28.72 -0.78 -4.02
N TYR A 370 29.26 -1.09 -5.21
CA TYR A 370 29.85 -2.41 -5.48
C TYR A 370 31.12 -2.68 -4.64
N LYS A 371 31.80 -1.65 -4.14
CA LYS A 371 32.98 -1.78 -3.27
C LYS A 371 32.58 -2.03 -1.82
N MET A 372 33.13 -3.07 -1.19
CA MET A 372 32.77 -3.49 0.17
C MET A 372 32.97 -2.38 1.22
N HIS A 373 34.13 -1.71 1.23
CA HIS A 373 34.40 -0.63 2.19
C HIS A 373 33.45 0.58 2.05
N ILE A 374 33.00 0.87 0.82
CA ILE A 374 31.99 1.91 0.58
C ILE A 374 30.63 1.50 1.14
N ARG A 375 30.23 0.22 1.00
CA ARG A 375 28.99 -0.29 1.62
C ARG A 375 29.02 -0.17 3.14
N VAL A 376 30.14 -0.52 3.77
CA VAL A 376 30.35 -0.42 5.22
C VAL A 376 30.33 1.04 5.69
N LEU A 377 30.89 1.96 4.88
CA LEU A 377 30.82 3.39 5.17
C LEU A 377 29.37 3.89 5.08
N LEU A 378 28.68 3.59 3.98
CA LEU A 378 27.29 3.99 3.75
C LEU A 378 26.37 3.46 4.86
N SER A 379 26.53 2.20 5.31
CA SER A 379 25.68 1.63 6.36
C SER A 379 25.75 2.38 7.69
N LYS A 380 26.83 3.12 7.97
CA LYS A 380 26.98 3.92 9.21
C LYS A 380 26.21 5.24 9.18
N TYR A 381 25.83 5.72 8.00
CA TYR A 381 25.17 7.02 7.80
C TYR A 381 23.81 6.88 7.14
N ARG A 382 23.29 5.66 7.06
CA ARG A 382 22.00 5.35 6.47
C ARG A 382 20.95 5.29 7.57
N SER A 383 19.89 6.05 7.40
CA SER A 383 18.64 5.81 8.11
C SER A 383 17.56 5.37 7.13
N TYR A 384 16.59 4.68 7.68
CA TYR A 384 15.41 4.29 6.93
C TYR A 384 14.39 5.41 7.05
N THR A 385 14.31 6.25 6.03
CA THR A 385 13.27 7.27 5.94
C THR A 385 12.05 6.70 5.22
N PRO A 386 10.83 7.16 5.56
CA PRO A 386 9.64 6.80 4.79
C PRO A 386 9.86 7.08 3.31
N CYS A 387 9.46 6.14 2.45
CA CYS A 387 9.57 6.31 1.01
C CYS A 387 8.70 7.49 0.57
N THR A 388 9.28 8.46 -0.14
CA THR A 388 8.58 9.66 -0.61
C THR A 388 7.58 9.40 -1.74
N VAL A 389 7.69 8.25 -2.42
CA VAL A 389 6.79 7.88 -3.53
C VAL A 389 5.52 7.19 -3.03
N CYS A 390 5.61 6.35 -2.00
CA CYS A 390 4.43 5.70 -1.41
C CYS A 390 4.07 6.24 -0.02
N ASN A 391 4.76 7.28 0.47
CA ASN A 391 4.63 7.84 1.83
C ASN A 391 4.60 6.78 2.94
N GLY A 392 5.38 5.70 2.82
CA GLY A 392 5.38 4.61 3.79
C GLY A 392 4.41 3.46 3.52
N ALA A 393 3.51 3.60 2.53
CA ALA A 393 2.43 2.65 2.28
C ALA A 393 2.86 1.29 1.74
N ARG A 394 4.09 1.19 1.21
CA ARG A 394 4.66 -0.03 0.59
C ARG A 394 4.00 -0.44 -0.73
N LEU A 395 2.85 0.11 -1.06
CA LEU A 395 2.04 -0.22 -2.23
C LEU A 395 2.14 0.85 -3.32
N LYS A 396 1.80 0.47 -4.55
CA LYS A 396 1.59 1.43 -5.65
C LYS A 396 0.31 2.22 -5.43
N THR A 397 0.23 3.40 -6.03
CA THR A 397 -0.93 4.30 -5.90
C THR A 397 -2.21 3.60 -6.33
N GLU A 398 -2.18 2.78 -7.39
CA GLU A 398 -3.33 2.04 -7.92
C GLU A 398 -4.00 1.15 -6.87
N ALA A 399 -3.23 0.52 -5.98
CA ALA A 399 -3.76 -0.30 -4.90
C ALA A 399 -4.42 0.55 -3.80
N LEU A 400 -3.96 1.78 -3.61
CA LEU A 400 -4.38 2.71 -2.56
C LEU A 400 -5.65 3.52 -2.95
N LEU A 401 -6.11 3.37 -4.19
CA LEU A 401 -7.36 3.94 -4.67
C LEU A 401 -8.60 3.15 -4.20
N TRP A 402 -8.40 1.91 -3.77
CA TRP A 402 -9.46 1.00 -3.33
C TRP A 402 -9.76 1.14 -1.83
N ARG A 403 -11.06 1.11 -1.47
CA ARG A 403 -11.53 1.25 -0.08
C ARG A 403 -12.64 0.26 0.24
N ILE A 404 -12.72 -0.15 1.50
CA ILE A 404 -13.78 -1.05 1.99
C ILE A 404 -14.49 -0.44 3.19
N GLY A 405 -15.77 -0.77 3.36
CA GLY A 405 -16.63 -0.28 4.44
C GLY A 405 -17.34 1.04 4.12
N SER A 406 -18.20 1.47 5.03
CA SER A 406 -18.90 2.76 4.90
C SER A 406 -18.07 3.91 5.47
N LYS A 407 -18.47 5.16 5.17
CA LYS A 407 -17.90 6.33 5.85
C LYS A 407 -18.04 6.23 7.38
N ALA A 408 -19.16 5.74 7.89
CA ALA A 408 -19.42 5.62 9.32
C ALA A 408 -18.44 4.65 10.00
N ASP A 409 -18.20 3.49 9.39
CA ASP A 409 -17.24 2.49 9.91
C ASP A 409 -15.82 3.03 9.92
N ALA A 410 -15.45 3.71 8.83
CA ALA A 410 -14.14 4.35 8.68
C ALA A 410 -13.92 5.44 9.74
N ASP A 411 -14.90 6.32 9.95
CA ASP A 411 -14.80 7.39 10.95
C ASP A 411 -14.75 6.83 12.39
N ALA A 412 -15.52 5.77 12.68
CA ALA A 412 -15.46 5.07 13.96
C ALA A 412 -14.09 4.42 14.20
N ALA A 413 -13.52 3.74 13.20
CA ALA A 413 -12.23 3.06 13.31
C ALA A 413 -11.05 4.03 13.43
N MET A 414 -11.07 5.14 12.70
CA MET A 414 -10.02 6.17 12.79
C MET A 414 -10.13 6.97 14.10
N GLY A 415 -11.29 6.94 14.74
CA GLY A 415 -11.59 7.62 15.99
C GLY A 415 -11.99 9.06 15.71
N VAL A 416 -13.21 9.41 16.14
CA VAL A 416 -13.68 10.80 16.12
C VAL A 416 -12.70 11.68 16.91
N ALA A 417 -12.59 12.96 16.53
CA ALA A 417 -11.68 13.96 17.08
C ALA A 417 -11.78 14.23 18.61
N THR A 418 -12.52 13.43 19.36
CA THR A 418 -12.79 13.60 20.79
C THR A 418 -12.12 12.51 21.63
N GLY A 419 -11.12 12.91 22.42
CA GLY A 419 -10.37 12.04 23.33
C GLY A 419 -8.85 12.24 23.22
N PRO A 420 -8.06 11.66 24.13
CA PRO A 420 -6.59 11.82 24.15
C PRO A 420 -5.86 11.17 22.96
N GLU A 421 -6.54 10.35 22.16
CA GLU A 421 -6.00 9.74 20.93
C GLU A 421 -6.47 10.43 19.64
N SER A 422 -7.14 11.59 19.73
CA SER A 422 -7.63 12.31 18.56
C SER A 422 -6.48 12.72 17.63
N GLY A 423 -6.63 12.46 16.33
CA GLY A 423 -5.63 12.77 15.32
C GLY A 423 -4.44 11.78 15.23
N ARG A 424 -4.40 10.72 16.06
CA ARG A 424 -3.35 9.69 15.97
C ARG A 424 -3.45 8.83 14.71
N TYR A 425 -4.67 8.51 14.29
CA TYR A 425 -4.96 7.75 13.08
C TYR A 425 -5.71 8.65 12.12
N THR A 426 -5.12 8.91 10.95
CA THR A 426 -5.74 9.75 9.94
C THR A 426 -5.73 9.04 8.60
N ARG A 427 -6.80 9.21 7.81
CA ARG A 427 -6.93 8.55 6.51
C ARG A 427 -5.71 8.87 5.66
N PHE A 428 -5.12 7.86 5.05
CA PHE A 428 -3.90 7.97 4.29
C PHE A 428 -4.17 8.67 2.96
N MET A 429 -3.37 9.69 2.65
CA MET A 429 -3.39 10.37 1.35
C MET A 429 -2.35 9.74 0.42
N PRO A 430 -2.75 9.00 -0.64
CA PRO A 430 -1.81 8.43 -1.59
C PRO A 430 -1.03 9.53 -2.32
N ALA A 431 0.22 9.27 -2.69
CA ALA A 431 0.97 10.21 -3.51
C ALA A 431 0.48 10.18 -4.97
N GLY A 432 0.47 11.34 -5.62
CA GLY A 432 0.11 11.47 -7.04
C GLY A 432 -1.40 11.51 -7.33
N VAL A 433 -2.23 11.73 -6.31
CA VAL A 433 -3.67 12.01 -6.47
C VAL A 433 -3.93 13.52 -6.41
N ASN A 434 -5.01 13.99 -7.04
CA ASN A 434 -5.42 15.40 -7.01
C ASN A 434 -6.49 15.67 -5.93
N TRP A 435 -6.57 14.81 -4.91
CA TRP A 435 -7.60 14.89 -3.89
C TRP A 435 -7.31 15.97 -2.85
N THR A 436 -8.37 16.60 -2.35
CA THR A 436 -8.31 17.42 -1.14
C THR A 436 -8.51 16.56 0.11
N ARG A 437 -8.12 17.10 1.27
CA ARG A 437 -8.34 16.41 2.55
C ARG A 437 -9.83 16.21 2.85
N ASP A 438 -10.65 17.19 2.49
CA ASP A 438 -12.10 17.14 2.66
C ASP A 438 -12.74 16.05 1.79
N GLN A 439 -12.29 15.92 0.54
CA GLN A 439 -12.70 14.83 -0.34
C GLN A 439 -12.34 13.46 0.25
N LEU A 440 -11.09 13.29 0.69
CA LEU A 440 -10.63 12.02 1.29
C LEU A 440 -11.42 11.66 2.56
N ASN A 441 -11.73 12.65 3.40
CA ASN A 441 -12.54 12.44 4.60
C ASN A 441 -14.02 12.19 4.27
N ALA A 442 -14.49 12.61 3.10
CA ALA A 442 -15.83 12.34 2.62
C ALA A 442 -16.01 10.92 2.08
N PHE A 443 -14.93 10.21 1.74
CA PHE A 443 -15.00 8.88 1.15
C PHE A 443 -15.64 7.84 2.06
N ASP A 444 -16.29 6.88 1.40
CA ASP A 444 -16.65 5.63 2.04
C ASP A 444 -15.42 4.76 2.25
N GLY A 445 -15.33 4.19 3.45
CA GLY A 445 -14.37 3.14 3.76
C GLY A 445 -12.91 3.59 3.93
N LEU A 446 -12.07 2.58 4.16
CA LEU A 446 -10.63 2.71 4.42
C LEU A 446 -9.82 1.95 3.37
N CYS A 447 -8.66 2.49 2.99
CA CYS A 447 -7.76 1.77 2.08
C CYS A 447 -6.95 0.72 2.85
N LEU A 448 -6.30 -0.20 2.13
CA LEU A 448 -5.55 -1.28 2.79
C LEU A 448 -4.46 -0.75 3.74
N HIS A 449 -3.81 0.35 3.38
CA HIS A 449 -2.79 0.94 4.24
C HIS A 449 -3.37 1.47 5.55
N ASP A 450 -4.56 2.06 5.53
CA ASP A 450 -5.24 2.54 6.74
C ASP A 450 -5.47 1.38 7.71
N LEU A 451 -6.03 0.27 7.21
CA LEU A 451 -6.30 -0.92 8.01
C LEU A 451 -5.02 -1.52 8.61
N MET A 452 -3.92 -1.50 7.86
CA MET A 452 -2.62 -1.98 8.34
C MET A 452 -2.01 -1.11 9.45
N GLN A 453 -2.45 0.14 9.62
CA GLN A 453 -1.98 1.03 10.68
C GLN A 453 -2.83 0.95 11.95
N LEU A 454 -4.05 0.38 11.86
CA LEU A 454 -4.95 0.28 12.99
C LEU A 454 -4.48 -0.77 14.01
N PRO A 455 -4.67 -0.50 15.32
CA PRO A 455 -4.55 -1.55 16.34
C PRO A 455 -5.56 -2.67 16.09
N LEU A 456 -5.19 -3.90 16.45
CA LEU A 456 -6.05 -5.08 16.27
C LEU A 456 -7.46 -4.91 16.86
N ALA A 457 -7.59 -4.23 18.00
CA ALA A 457 -8.89 -3.96 18.62
C ALA A 457 -9.79 -3.08 17.74
N ARG A 458 -9.24 -2.03 17.10
CA ARG A 458 -10.00 -1.15 16.21
C ARG A 458 -10.30 -1.82 14.88
N LEU A 459 -9.35 -2.61 14.38
CA LEU A 459 -9.54 -3.42 13.17
C LEU A 459 -10.70 -4.40 13.35
N ARG A 460 -10.77 -5.08 14.51
CA ARG A 460 -11.90 -5.93 14.87
C ARG A 460 -13.21 -5.16 14.87
N SER A 461 -13.31 -4.03 15.57
CA SER A 461 -14.54 -3.22 15.58
C SER A 461 -14.96 -2.73 14.20
N PHE A 462 -14.00 -2.41 13.34
CA PHE A 462 -14.28 -2.06 11.94
C PHE A 462 -14.92 -3.22 11.17
N PHE A 463 -14.40 -4.44 11.34
CA PHE A 463 -14.97 -5.64 10.69
C PHE A 463 -16.29 -6.09 11.32
N ASP A 464 -16.48 -5.92 12.62
CA ASP A 464 -17.76 -6.19 13.29
C ASP A 464 -18.89 -5.29 12.74
N GLY A 465 -18.56 -4.08 12.29
CA GLY A 465 -19.51 -3.14 11.65
C GLY A 465 -19.60 -3.26 10.13
N LEU A 466 -18.72 -4.04 9.48
CA LEU A 466 -18.61 -4.07 8.03
C LEU A 466 -19.84 -4.72 7.39
N THR A 467 -20.64 -3.91 6.70
CA THR A 467 -21.75 -4.42 5.88
C THR A 467 -21.37 -4.44 4.40
N LEU A 468 -21.44 -5.61 3.78
CA LEU A 468 -21.29 -5.78 2.33
C LEU A 468 -22.66 -6.05 1.68
N PRO A 469 -22.87 -5.61 0.42
CA PRO A 469 -24.10 -5.92 -0.31
C PRO A 469 -24.35 -7.44 -0.35
N SER A 470 -25.59 -7.87 -0.13
CA SER A 470 -25.98 -9.29 -0.11
C SER A 470 -25.67 -10.02 -1.42
N SER A 471 -25.65 -9.30 -2.54
CA SER A 471 -25.26 -9.82 -3.86
C SER A 471 -23.78 -10.19 -3.97
N MET A 472 -22.92 -9.72 -3.05
CA MET A 472 -21.49 -10.02 -3.02
C MET A 472 -21.14 -11.14 -2.03
N LEU A 473 -22.03 -11.47 -1.09
CA LEU A 473 -21.80 -12.46 -0.02
C LEU A 473 -22.00 -13.89 -0.52
N ASP A 474 -21.12 -14.34 -1.42
CA ASP A 474 -20.93 -15.78 -1.67
C ASP A 474 -20.40 -16.48 -0.41
N ASP A 475 -20.54 -17.80 -0.33
CA ASP A 475 -20.12 -18.56 0.87
C ASP A 475 -18.61 -18.44 1.14
N ALA A 476 -17.81 -18.19 0.09
CA ALA A 476 -16.38 -17.94 0.23
C ALA A 476 -16.07 -16.58 0.87
N LEU A 477 -16.87 -15.54 0.59
CA LEU A 477 -16.72 -14.23 1.20
C LEU A 477 -17.22 -14.23 2.65
N LYS A 478 -18.26 -15.01 2.96
CA LYS A 478 -18.69 -15.22 4.36
C LYS A 478 -17.60 -15.87 5.19
N LEU A 479 -17.01 -16.96 4.69
CA LEU A 479 -15.91 -17.66 5.36
C LEU A 479 -14.63 -16.81 5.49
N LEU A 480 -14.48 -15.77 4.66
CA LEU A 480 -13.39 -14.80 4.77
C LEU A 480 -13.65 -13.74 5.86
N LEU A 481 -14.92 -13.49 6.18
CA LEU A 481 -15.34 -12.52 7.20
C LEU A 481 -15.45 -13.15 8.59
N ASP A 482 -15.82 -14.43 8.67
CA ASP A 482 -15.79 -15.26 9.88
C ASP A 482 -14.34 -15.48 10.37
#